data_AF-S7U6Q3-F1
#
_entry.id   AF-S7U6Q3-F1
#
_cell.length_a   1.000
_cell.length_b   1.000
_cell.length_c   1.000
_cell.angle_alpha   90.00
_cell.angle_beta   90.00
_cell.angle_gamma   90.00
#
_symmetry.space_group_name_H-M   'P 1'
#
loop_
_entity.id
_entity.type
_entity.pdbx_description
1 polymer ?
#
loop_
_entity_poly.entity_id
_entity_poly.type
_entity_poly.pdbx_seq_one_letter_code
_entity_poly.pdbx_strand_id
1 'polypeptide(L)'
;MSKSKKPAAPLKQAVVDAAQVMRFDHWMRFYFLKEKDGKLVYEVPAEAVAEVQANHSHLEGLLDMVNERETDQERSTTAVCSFIAARLDGMVYKEGTISEVFDSPAFKIEMYLFSLWNQSHEAMLDENPVDFTEWERLYAEWRESSQVKEYEAKLVSSPAQRRSDSTQ
;
A
#
# COMPACT_ATOMS: atom_id res chain seq x y z
N MET A 1 30.89 -21.65 -4.82
CA MET A 1 29.89 -21.15 -3.86
C MET A 1 28.54 -21.14 -4.56
N SER A 2 27.71 -22.16 -4.35
CA SER A 2 26.35 -22.16 -4.88
C SER A 2 25.51 -21.18 -4.07
N LYS A 3 25.09 -20.08 -4.70
CA LYS A 3 24.02 -19.24 -4.15
C LYS A 3 22.75 -20.09 -4.17
N SER A 4 22.31 -20.59 -3.01
CA SER A 4 20.98 -21.18 -2.88
C SER A 4 19.96 -20.14 -3.33
N LYS A 5 19.33 -20.39 -4.48
CA LYS A 5 18.26 -19.56 -5.01
C LYS A 5 17.04 -19.83 -4.12
N LYS A 6 16.75 -18.92 -3.19
CA LYS A 6 15.53 -18.97 -2.37
C LYS A 6 14.35 -19.12 -3.35
N PRO A 7 13.40 -20.05 -3.12
CA PRO A 7 12.26 -20.19 -4.01
C PRO A 7 11.53 -18.84 -4.06
N ALA A 8 11.21 -18.37 -5.27
CA ALA A 8 10.48 -17.13 -5.44
C ALA A 8 9.14 -17.24 -4.70
N ALA A 9 8.84 -16.25 -3.85
CA ALA A 9 7.56 -16.21 -3.16
C ALA A 9 6.41 -16.09 -4.21
N PRO A 10 5.22 -16.66 -3.93
CA PRO A 10 4.12 -16.67 -4.90
C PRO A 10 3.65 -15.25 -5.27
N LEU A 11 3.16 -15.06 -6.50
CA LEU A 11 2.59 -13.79 -6.97
C LEU A 11 1.52 -13.22 -6.02
N LYS A 12 0.73 -14.11 -5.39
CA LYS A 12 -0.25 -13.71 -4.37
C LYS A 12 0.38 -12.98 -3.19
N GLN A 13 1.55 -13.43 -2.71
CA GLN A 13 2.25 -12.75 -1.63
C GLN A 13 2.83 -11.41 -2.10
N ALA A 14 3.33 -11.35 -3.34
CA ALA A 14 3.83 -10.10 -3.93
C ALA A 14 2.73 -9.02 -4.00
N VAL A 15 1.49 -9.41 -4.31
CA VAL A 15 0.32 -8.52 -4.25
C VAL A 15 0.08 -8.00 -2.83
N VAL A 16 0.12 -8.89 -1.82
CA VAL A 16 -0.09 -8.51 -0.40
C VAL A 16 0.99 -7.53 0.06
N ASP A 17 2.25 -7.81 -0.23
CA ASP A 17 3.38 -6.98 0.21
C ASP A 17 3.37 -5.61 -0.48
N ALA A 18 3.15 -5.56 -1.81
CA ALA A 18 3.04 -4.30 -2.54
C ALA A 18 1.83 -3.48 -2.05
N ALA A 19 0.70 -4.14 -1.79
CA ALA A 19 -0.49 -3.47 -1.27
C ALA A 19 -0.28 -2.91 0.13
N GLN A 20 0.44 -3.61 1.01
CA GLN A 20 0.79 -3.08 2.35
C GLN A 20 1.58 -1.78 2.25
N VAL A 21 2.56 -1.70 1.35
CA VAL A 21 3.34 -0.47 1.14
C VAL A 21 2.42 0.68 0.68
N MET A 22 1.48 0.42 -0.22
CA MET A 22 0.50 1.43 -0.66
C MET A 22 -0.41 1.89 0.48
N ARG A 23 -0.83 0.97 1.37
CA ARG A 23 -1.63 1.31 2.55
C ARG A 23 -0.83 2.12 3.56
N PHE A 24 0.45 1.81 3.74
CA PHE A 24 1.35 2.58 4.59
C PHE A 24 1.55 4.01 4.08
N ASP A 25 1.81 4.19 2.77
CA ASP A 25 1.84 5.51 2.13
C ASP A 25 0.54 6.28 2.38
N HIS A 26 -0.61 5.62 2.25
CA HIS A 26 -1.90 6.25 2.50
C HIS A 26 -2.09 6.65 3.98
N TRP A 27 -1.76 5.77 4.92
CA TRP A 27 -1.81 6.07 6.36
C TRP A 27 -0.97 7.31 6.70
N MET A 28 0.25 7.40 6.15
CA MET A 28 1.09 8.59 6.35
C MET A 28 0.45 9.85 5.76
N ARG A 29 -0.13 9.76 4.56
CA ARG A 29 -0.83 10.90 3.94
C ARG A 29 -2.04 11.34 4.73
N PHE A 30 -2.79 10.39 5.25
CA PHE A 30 -4.02 10.64 5.98
C PHE A 30 -3.74 11.41 7.28
N TYR A 31 -2.77 10.95 8.08
CA TYR A 31 -2.52 11.56 9.40
C TYR A 31 -1.50 12.69 9.41
N PHE A 32 -0.44 12.58 8.61
CA PHE A 32 0.78 13.37 8.79
C PHE A 32 1.10 14.33 7.65
N LEU A 33 0.36 14.30 6.54
CA LEU A 33 0.54 15.28 5.48
C LEU A 33 -0.09 16.62 5.88
N LYS A 34 0.73 17.66 5.95
CA LYS A 34 0.31 19.01 6.32
C LYS A 34 0.72 20.02 5.26
N GLU A 35 -0.06 21.09 5.13
CA GLU A 35 0.33 22.25 4.35
C GLU A 35 1.10 23.24 5.24
N LYS A 36 2.29 23.64 4.80
CA LYS A 36 3.18 24.59 5.48
C LYS A 36 3.82 25.50 4.46
N ASP A 37 3.63 26.80 4.61
CA ASP A 37 4.15 27.82 3.69
C ASP A 37 3.79 27.55 2.21
N GLY A 38 2.58 27.03 1.96
CA GLY A 38 2.08 26.69 0.63
C GLY A 38 2.64 25.39 0.04
N LYS A 39 3.29 24.56 0.86
CA LYS A 39 3.91 23.28 0.47
C LYS A 39 3.35 22.14 1.29
N LEU A 40 3.21 20.97 0.67
CA LEU A 40 2.82 19.75 1.39
C LEU A 40 4.06 19.07 1.96
N VAL A 41 4.05 18.74 3.25
CA VAL A 41 5.15 18.10 3.97
C VAL A 41 4.57 17.04 4.90
N TYR A 42 5.23 15.88 4.98
CA TYR A 42 4.92 14.90 6.02
C TYR A 42 5.58 15.33 7.33
N GLU A 43 4.81 15.42 8.40
CA GLU A 43 5.31 15.66 9.76
C GLU A 43 4.93 14.44 10.63
N VAL A 44 5.68 13.34 10.48
CA VAL A 44 5.45 12.10 11.25
C VAL A 44 6.08 12.24 12.64
N PRO A 45 5.29 12.14 13.72
CA PRO A 45 5.79 12.37 15.07
C PRO A 45 6.67 11.21 15.54
N ALA A 46 7.61 11.49 16.46
CA ALA A 46 8.64 10.54 16.86
C ALA A 46 8.09 9.23 17.44
N GLU A 47 6.95 9.28 18.12
CA GLU A 47 6.25 8.10 18.63
C GLU A 47 5.75 7.18 17.51
N ALA A 48 5.25 7.74 16.41
CA ALA A 48 4.80 6.98 15.25
C ALA A 48 6.00 6.40 14.49
N VAL A 49 7.10 7.16 14.38
CA VAL A 49 8.37 6.65 13.83
C VAL A 49 8.85 5.44 14.63
N ALA A 50 8.87 5.54 15.97
CA ALA A 50 9.31 4.46 16.85
C ALA A 50 8.41 3.22 16.76
N GLU A 51 7.09 3.39 16.63
CA GLU A 51 6.14 2.30 16.42
C GLU A 51 6.44 1.55 15.11
N VAL A 52 6.62 2.28 14.01
CA VAL A 52 6.98 1.71 12.71
C VAL A 52 8.31 0.97 12.78
N GLN A 53 9.32 1.54 13.45
CA GLN A 53 10.61 0.87 13.62
C GLN A 53 10.50 -0.43 14.44
N ALA A 54 9.65 -0.46 15.46
CA ALA A 54 9.46 -1.62 16.32
C ALA A 54 8.65 -2.74 15.65
N ASN A 55 7.57 -2.39 14.95
CA ASN A 55 6.57 -3.35 14.47
C ASN A 55 6.62 -3.58 12.96
N HIS A 56 7.14 -2.61 12.20
CA HIS A 56 7.11 -2.55 10.74
C HIS A 56 8.45 -2.11 10.14
N SER A 57 9.57 -2.57 10.71
CA SER A 57 10.92 -2.16 10.30
C SER A 57 11.20 -2.30 8.78
N HIS A 58 10.49 -3.18 8.08
CA HIS A 58 10.59 -3.32 6.62
C HIS A 58 10.03 -2.12 5.84
N LEU A 59 9.23 -1.26 6.47
CA LEU A 59 8.62 -0.04 5.91
C LEU A 59 9.38 1.24 6.26
N GLU A 60 10.32 1.20 7.22
CA GLU A 60 11.10 2.36 7.69
C GLU A 60 11.76 3.14 6.53
N GLY A 61 12.28 2.42 5.54
CA GLY A 61 12.94 3.09 4.42
C GLY A 61 12.01 3.98 3.59
N LEU A 62 10.69 3.72 3.55
CA LEU A 62 9.74 4.62 2.89
C LEU A 62 9.48 5.86 3.74
N LEU A 63 9.39 5.69 5.06
CA LEU A 63 9.26 6.79 6.02
C LEU A 63 10.45 7.76 5.88
N ASP A 64 11.69 7.25 5.83
CA ASP A 64 12.90 8.06 5.64
C ASP A 64 12.94 8.83 4.31
N MET A 65 12.30 8.26 3.27
CA MET A 65 12.22 8.86 1.95
C MET A 65 11.27 10.06 1.90
N VAL A 66 10.26 10.12 2.78
CA VAL A 66 9.17 11.10 2.68
C VAL A 66 9.05 12.04 3.89
N ASN A 67 9.42 11.60 5.09
CA ASN A 67 9.24 12.40 6.31
C ASN A 67 10.05 13.70 6.25
N GLU A 68 9.45 14.80 6.70
CA GLU A 68 10.00 16.16 6.72
C GLU A 68 10.45 16.71 5.35
N ARG A 69 10.00 16.09 4.25
CA ARG A 69 10.32 16.51 2.89
C ARG A 69 9.09 17.06 2.20
N GLU A 70 9.31 18.09 1.39
CA GLU A 70 8.29 18.62 0.50
C GLU A 70 7.87 17.56 -0.53
N THR A 71 6.57 17.32 -0.59
CA THR A 71 5.94 16.37 -1.50
C THR A 71 4.88 17.05 -2.35
N ASP A 72 4.52 16.37 -3.43
CA ASP A 72 3.36 16.61 -4.27
C ASP A 72 2.88 15.24 -4.77
N GLN A 73 1.92 15.21 -5.70
CA GLN A 73 1.41 13.96 -6.24
C GLN A 73 2.50 13.12 -6.93
N GLU A 74 3.37 13.76 -7.73
CA GLU A 74 4.41 13.09 -8.50
C GLU A 74 5.49 12.53 -7.57
N ARG A 75 5.94 13.33 -6.59
CA ARG A 75 6.95 12.93 -5.60
C ARG A 75 6.46 11.80 -4.72
N SER A 76 5.22 11.86 -4.22
CA SER A 76 4.65 10.79 -3.39
C SER A 76 4.56 9.49 -4.19
N THR A 77 4.03 9.56 -5.42
CA THR A 77 3.93 8.40 -6.31
C THR A 77 5.31 7.83 -6.64
N THR A 78 6.29 8.68 -6.92
CA THR A 78 7.66 8.26 -7.22
C THR A 78 8.31 7.60 -6.02
N ALA A 79 8.13 8.15 -4.81
CA ALA A 79 8.70 7.60 -3.59
C ALA A 79 8.18 6.19 -3.30
N VAL A 80 6.86 6.02 -3.30
CA VAL A 80 6.24 4.71 -3.01
C VAL A 80 6.60 3.67 -4.08
N CYS A 81 6.54 4.02 -5.38
CA CYS A 81 6.89 3.11 -6.46
C CYS A 81 8.38 2.74 -6.44
N SER A 82 9.27 3.70 -6.20
CA SER A 82 10.71 3.46 -6.11
C SER A 82 11.05 2.57 -4.93
N PHE A 83 10.38 2.77 -3.79
CA PHE A 83 10.55 1.93 -2.62
C PHE A 83 10.12 0.48 -2.89
N ILE A 84 8.93 0.27 -3.47
CA ILE A 84 8.44 -1.07 -3.84
C ILE A 84 9.43 -1.76 -4.79
N ALA A 85 9.86 -1.06 -5.85
CA ALA A 85 10.81 -1.61 -6.81
C ALA A 85 12.14 -1.99 -6.15
N ALA A 86 12.71 -1.10 -5.32
CA ALA A 86 14.01 -1.30 -4.69
C ALA A 86 13.99 -2.39 -3.60
N ARG A 87 12.85 -2.65 -2.95
CA ARG A 87 12.76 -3.61 -1.84
C ARG A 87 12.17 -4.95 -2.22
N LEU A 88 11.29 -4.98 -3.22
CA LEU A 88 10.59 -6.21 -3.58
C LEU A 88 11.12 -6.82 -4.89
N ASP A 89 11.30 -6.02 -5.95
CA ASP A 89 11.64 -6.56 -7.28
C ASP A 89 13.12 -6.94 -7.39
N GLY A 90 13.40 -8.17 -7.82
CA GLY A 90 14.77 -8.72 -7.89
C GLY A 90 15.44 -8.99 -6.52
N MET A 91 14.87 -8.47 -5.43
CA MET A 91 15.38 -8.63 -4.06
C MET A 91 14.66 -9.74 -3.29
N VAL A 92 13.33 -9.64 -3.18
CA VAL A 92 12.46 -10.64 -2.54
C VAL A 92 11.81 -11.53 -3.59
N TYR A 93 11.36 -10.91 -4.68
CA TYR A 93 10.73 -11.56 -5.81
C TYR A 93 11.65 -11.63 -7.02
N LYS A 94 11.30 -12.44 -8.01
CA LYS A 94 12.01 -12.47 -9.28
C LYS A 94 11.83 -11.10 -9.95
N GLU A 95 12.90 -10.60 -10.58
CA GLU A 95 12.83 -9.39 -11.40
C GLU A 95 11.66 -9.46 -12.40
N GLY A 96 10.91 -8.36 -12.49
CA GLY A 96 9.69 -8.23 -13.28
C GLY A 96 8.41 -8.67 -12.57
N THR A 97 8.48 -9.36 -11.42
CA THR A 97 7.28 -9.78 -10.68
C THR A 97 6.47 -8.58 -10.18
N ILE A 98 7.11 -7.49 -9.77
CA ILE A 98 6.38 -6.30 -9.32
C ILE A 98 5.63 -5.61 -10.47
N SER A 99 6.16 -5.65 -11.69
CA SER A 99 5.43 -5.19 -12.87
C SER A 99 4.17 -6.04 -13.08
N GLU A 100 4.30 -7.36 -13.02
CA GLU A 100 3.14 -8.27 -13.11
C GLU A 100 2.11 -8.03 -12.00
N VAL A 101 2.55 -7.68 -10.78
CA VAL A 101 1.67 -7.32 -9.66
C VAL A 101 0.84 -6.10 -10.00
N PHE A 102 1.45 -4.99 -10.43
CA PHE A 102 0.72 -3.75 -10.72
C PHE A 102 -0.31 -3.92 -11.85
N ASP A 103 -0.01 -4.77 -12.82
CA ASP A 103 -0.94 -5.08 -13.91
C ASP A 103 -2.04 -6.06 -13.51
N SER A 104 -1.83 -6.83 -12.43
CA SER A 104 -2.73 -7.92 -12.04
C SER A 104 -4.13 -7.44 -11.64
N PRO A 105 -5.19 -8.18 -12.00
CA PRO A 105 -6.54 -7.94 -11.48
C PRO A 105 -6.61 -7.98 -9.96
N ALA A 106 -5.83 -8.87 -9.33
CA ALA A 106 -5.82 -9.03 -7.88
C ALA A 106 -5.37 -7.74 -7.17
N PHE A 107 -4.28 -7.13 -7.62
CA PHE A 107 -3.80 -5.86 -7.06
C PHE A 107 -4.77 -4.71 -7.33
N LYS A 108 -5.35 -4.63 -8.54
CA LYS A 108 -6.35 -3.60 -8.87
C LYS A 108 -7.60 -3.70 -7.99
N ILE A 109 -8.09 -4.91 -7.73
CA ILE A 109 -9.22 -5.15 -6.82
C ILE A 109 -8.84 -4.79 -5.38
N GLU A 110 -7.65 -5.18 -4.93
CA GLU A 110 -7.13 -4.84 -3.59
C GLU A 110 -7.10 -3.32 -3.37
N MET A 111 -6.53 -2.56 -4.31
CA MET A 111 -6.46 -1.09 -4.23
C MET A 111 -7.85 -0.43 -4.31
N TYR A 112 -8.76 -1.00 -5.10
CA TYR A 112 -10.14 -0.55 -5.16
C TYR A 112 -10.87 -0.74 -3.82
N LEU A 113 -10.79 -1.93 -3.23
CA LEU A 113 -11.41 -2.23 -1.93
C LEU A 113 -10.83 -1.37 -0.81
N PHE A 114 -9.51 -1.17 -0.80
CA PHE A 114 -8.88 -0.26 0.15
C PHE A 114 -9.37 1.19 -0.02
N SER A 115 -9.51 1.66 -1.26
CA SER A 115 -10.04 3.01 -1.54
C SER A 115 -11.48 3.17 -1.06
N LEU A 116 -12.32 2.13 -1.24
CA LEU A 116 -13.69 2.10 -0.74
C LEU A 116 -13.75 2.09 0.79
N TRP A 117 -12.86 1.34 1.44
CA TRP A 117 -12.75 1.32 2.89
C TRP A 117 -12.39 2.71 3.44
N ASN A 118 -11.36 3.37 2.90
CA ASN A 118 -10.97 4.72 3.33
C ASN A 118 -12.13 5.70 3.23
N GLN A 119 -12.83 5.75 2.09
CA GLN A 119 -13.97 6.64 1.88
C GLN A 119 -15.13 6.40 2.85
N SER A 120 -15.33 5.14 3.28
CA SER A 120 -16.43 4.80 4.19
C SER A 120 -16.07 4.92 5.67
N HIS A 121 -14.78 5.03 5.99
CA HIS A 121 -14.27 5.05 7.37
C HIS A 121 -13.52 6.33 7.73
N GLU A 122 -13.36 7.27 6.80
CA GLU A 122 -12.63 8.54 6.96
C GLU A 122 -13.01 9.28 8.25
N ALA A 123 -14.31 9.50 8.51
CA ALA A 123 -14.76 10.21 9.71
C ALA A 123 -14.36 9.50 11.01
N MET A 124 -14.42 8.16 11.04
CA MET A 124 -14.02 7.38 12.21
C MET A 124 -12.50 7.45 12.44
N LEU A 125 -11.73 7.39 11.35
CA LEU A 125 -10.27 7.42 11.38
C LEU A 125 -9.74 8.82 11.74
N ASP A 126 -10.46 9.88 11.37
CA ASP A 126 -10.16 11.27 11.74
C ASP A 126 -10.46 11.54 13.23
N GLU A 127 -11.59 11.05 13.75
CA GLU A 127 -11.97 11.21 15.15
C GLU A 127 -11.08 10.39 16.11
N ASN A 128 -10.62 9.21 15.68
CA ASN A 128 -9.81 8.31 16.49
C ASN A 128 -8.54 7.89 15.73
N PRO A 129 -7.48 8.71 15.77
CA PRO A 129 -6.22 8.37 15.14
C PRO A 129 -5.63 7.07 15.70
N VAL A 130 -5.20 6.18 14.81
CA VAL A 130 -4.61 4.88 15.18
C VAL A 130 -3.22 4.71 14.54
N ASP A 131 -2.39 3.88 15.18
CA ASP A 131 -1.11 3.46 14.59
C ASP A 131 -1.32 2.56 13.36
N PHE A 132 -0.24 2.31 12.62
CA PHE A 132 -0.35 1.55 11.37
C PHE A 132 -0.75 0.08 11.60
N THR A 133 -0.34 -0.51 12.73
CA THR A 133 -0.72 -1.87 13.10
C THR A 133 -2.24 -2.00 13.23
N GLU A 134 -2.84 -1.07 13.96
CA GLU A 134 -4.28 -1.04 14.19
C GLU A 134 -5.04 -0.65 12.91
N TRP A 135 -4.51 0.27 12.10
CA TRP A 135 -5.06 0.60 10.78
C TRP A 135 -5.17 -0.64 9.87
N GLU A 136 -4.10 -1.44 9.77
CA GLU A 136 -4.11 -2.70 9.01
C GLU A 136 -5.12 -3.69 9.58
N ARG A 137 -5.25 -3.77 10.91
CA ARG A 137 -6.25 -4.64 11.57
C ARG A 137 -7.67 -4.24 11.20
N LEU A 138 -8.00 -2.95 11.27
CA LEU A 138 -9.34 -2.44 10.94
C LEU A 138 -9.71 -2.72 9.48
N TYR A 139 -8.77 -2.51 8.55
CA TYR A 139 -8.99 -2.85 7.14
C TYR A 139 -9.18 -4.36 6.94
N ALA A 140 -8.34 -5.19 7.57
CA ALA A 140 -8.45 -6.64 7.49
C ALA A 140 -9.79 -7.15 8.04
N GLU A 141 -10.27 -6.61 9.17
CA GLU A 141 -11.57 -6.98 9.75
C GLU A 141 -12.73 -6.58 8.85
N TRP A 142 -12.68 -5.39 8.26
CA TRP A 142 -13.67 -4.97 7.29
C TRP A 142 -13.72 -5.90 6.07
N ARG A 143 -12.54 -6.31 5.55
CA ARG A 143 -12.42 -7.29 4.46
C ARG A 143 -13.05 -8.63 4.79
N GLU A 144 -12.99 -9.04 6.06
CA GLU A 144 -13.53 -10.32 6.51
C GLU A 144 -15.06 -10.35 6.62
N SER A 145 -15.73 -9.20 6.55
CA SER A 145 -17.18 -9.10 6.58
C SER A 145 -17.85 -9.81 5.39
N SER A 146 -18.98 -10.47 5.63
CA SER A 146 -19.71 -11.23 4.59
C SER A 146 -20.08 -10.35 3.39
N GLN A 147 -20.49 -9.11 3.64
CA GLN A 147 -20.86 -8.15 2.60
C GLN A 147 -19.68 -7.84 1.67
N VAL A 148 -18.48 -7.61 2.23
CA VAL A 148 -17.29 -7.29 1.44
C VAL A 148 -16.80 -8.51 0.68
N LYS A 149 -16.79 -9.70 1.30
CA LYS A 149 -16.44 -10.95 0.61
C LYS A 149 -17.36 -11.26 -0.57
N GLU A 150 -18.67 -11.08 -0.40
CA GLU A 150 -19.65 -11.26 -1.48
C GLU A 150 -19.45 -10.24 -2.60
N TYR A 151 -19.11 -9.00 -2.24
CA TYR A 151 -18.83 -7.95 -3.21
C TYR A 151 -17.53 -8.20 -3.99
N GLU A 152 -16.46 -8.59 -3.31
CA GLU A 152 -15.19 -8.99 -3.92
C GLU A 152 -15.38 -10.16 -4.89
N ALA A 153 -16.14 -11.19 -4.51
CA ALA A 153 -16.47 -12.32 -5.38
C ALA A 153 -17.17 -11.86 -6.67
N LYS A 154 -18.07 -10.87 -6.58
CA LYS A 154 -18.73 -10.26 -7.75
C LYS A 154 -17.73 -9.52 -8.63
N LEU A 155 -16.81 -8.74 -8.05
CA LEU A 155 -15.76 -8.03 -8.79
C LEU A 155 -14.87 -9.00 -9.58
N VAL A 156 -14.42 -10.08 -8.94
CA VAL A 156 -13.59 -11.12 -9.58
C VAL A 156 -14.34 -11.81 -10.72
N SER A 157 -15.66 -12.01 -10.57
CA SER A 157 -16.51 -12.65 -11.59
C SER A 157 -16.94 -11.71 -12.73
N SER A 158 -16.76 -10.40 -12.58
CA SER A 158 -17.30 -9.41 -13.52
C SER A 158 -16.48 -9.36 -14.82
N PRO A 159 -17.10 -9.50 -16.00
CA PRO A 159 -16.41 -9.42 -17.29
C PRO A 159 -15.91 -8.01 -17.66
N ALA A 160 -16.15 -6.99 -16.83
CA ALA A 160 -15.70 -5.62 -17.05
C ALA A 160 -14.17 -5.48 -17.19
N GLN A 161 -13.40 -6.45 -16.67
CA GLN A 161 -11.94 -6.48 -16.81
C GLN A 161 -11.44 -7.06 -18.14
N ARG A 162 -12.29 -7.68 -18.98
CA ARG A 162 -11.86 -8.22 -20.29
C ARG A 162 -11.80 -7.17 -21.41
N ARG A 163 -12.19 -5.92 -21.15
CA ARG A 163 -12.33 -4.87 -22.19
C ARG A 163 -11.25 -3.80 -22.20
N SER A 164 -10.24 -3.86 -21.33
CA SER A 164 -9.09 -2.94 -21.39
C SER A 164 -7.94 -3.42 -22.29
N ASP A 165 -8.06 -4.60 -22.91
CA ASP A 165 -7.06 -5.16 -23.85
C ASP A 165 -7.55 -5.18 -25.31
N SER A 166 -8.50 -4.32 -25.66
CA SER A 166 -8.93 -4.17 -27.05
C SER A 166 -9.41 -2.75 -27.29
N THR A 167 -8.50 -1.77 -27.27
CA THR A 167 -8.49 -0.57 -28.14
C THR A 167 -7.22 0.25 -27.84
N GLN A 168 -6.13 0.00 -28.58
CA GLN A 168 -5.47 1.00 -29.44
C GLN A 168 -4.36 0.34 -30.26
#